data_AF-A0AAV6H9J4-F1
#
_entry.id   AF-A0AAV6H9J4-F1
#
_cell.length_a   1.000
_cell.length_b   1.000
_cell.length_c   1.000
_cell.angle_alpha   90.00
_cell.angle_beta   90.00
_cell.angle_gamma   90.00
#
_symmetry.space_group_name_H-M   'P 1'
#
loop_
_entity.id
_entity.type
_entity.pdbx_description
1 polymer ?
#
loop_
_entity_poly.entity_id
_entity_poly.type
_entity_poly.pdbx_seq_one_letter_code
_entity_poly.pdbx_strand_id
1 'polypeptide(L)'
;MASKTEKFQLHVPSLEELRQVLENGLKQNFADAKVSVTDCPDLTQEPFTFPVKGLCGKPRITDVGGVPYVIPVVHPDKIYNMNAVSKEVELPGAFILGAGAVSSKTAGMNAES
;
A
#
# COMPACT_ATOMS: atom_id res chain seq x y z
N MET A 1 12.47 -22.57 7.54
CA MET A 1 13.27 -21.36 7.79
C MET A 1 12.34 -20.33 8.41
N ALA A 2 12.73 -19.67 9.48
CA ALA A 2 11.91 -18.59 10.06
C ALA A 2 11.77 -17.46 9.02
N SER A 3 10.56 -16.92 8.86
CA SER A 3 10.33 -15.73 8.03
C SER A 3 11.16 -14.57 8.59
N LYS A 4 11.78 -13.77 7.71
CA LYS A 4 12.52 -12.55 8.08
C LYS A 4 11.59 -11.36 8.31
N THR A 5 10.27 -11.55 8.21
CA THR A 5 9.28 -10.49 8.33
C THR A 5 8.98 -10.19 9.79
N GLU A 6 9.16 -8.92 10.16
CA GLU A 6 8.72 -8.38 11.43
C GLU A 6 7.26 -7.93 11.33
N LYS A 7 6.49 -8.16 12.40
CA LYS A 7 5.09 -7.75 12.48
C LYS A 7 4.92 -6.73 13.58
N PHE A 8 4.18 -5.67 13.26
CA PHE A 8 3.84 -4.63 14.22
C PHE A 8 2.34 -4.39 14.19
N GLN A 9 1.71 -4.44 15.37
CA GLN A 9 0.28 -4.16 15.49
C GLN A 9 0.05 -2.66 15.60
N LEU A 10 -0.63 -2.10 14.60
CA LEU A 10 -1.00 -0.69 14.60
C LEU A 10 -2.19 -0.43 15.53
N HIS A 11 -2.23 0.78 16.09
CA HIS A 11 -3.44 1.33 16.71
C HIS A 11 -4.53 1.46 15.64
N VAL A 12 -5.75 1.02 15.94
CA VAL A 12 -6.90 1.10 15.02
C VAL A 12 -8.00 1.94 15.68
N PRO A 13 -8.01 3.27 15.46
CA PRO A 13 -9.08 4.13 15.97
C PRO A 13 -10.39 3.88 15.23
N SER A 14 -11.48 4.43 15.76
CA SER A 14 -12.77 4.39 15.05
C SER A 14 -12.72 5.21 13.77
N LEU A 15 -13.55 4.87 12.78
CA LEU A 15 -13.64 5.64 11.53
C LEU A 15 -14.07 7.09 11.78
N GLU A 16 -14.94 7.33 12.76
CA GLU A 16 -15.39 8.67 13.12
C GLU A 16 -14.28 9.52 13.74
N GLU A 17 -13.44 8.91 14.57
CA GLU A 17 -12.26 9.57 15.12
C GLU A 17 -11.27 9.93 14.00
N LEU A 18 -10.96 8.98 13.11
CA LEU A 18 -10.11 9.23 11.95
C LEU A 18 -10.64 10.35 11.07
N ARG A 19 -11.95 10.32 10.75
CA ARG A 19 -12.63 11.36 9.97
C ARG A 19 -12.43 12.73 10.59
N GLN A 20 -12.65 12.87 11.90
CA GLN A 20 -12.51 14.13 12.62
C GLN A 20 -11.07 14.65 12.64
N VAL A 21 -10.11 13.78 12.94
CA VAL A 21 -8.69 14.15 13.00
C VAL A 21 -8.16 14.56 11.63
N LEU A 22 -8.49 13.80 10.58
CA LEU A 22 -8.07 14.09 9.22
C LEU A 22 -8.68 15.41 8.70
N GLU A 23 -9.98 15.62 8.91
CA GLU A 23 -10.63 16.88 8.48
C GLU A 23 -10.01 18.10 9.15
N ASN A 24 -9.73 18.03 10.45
CA ASN A 24 -9.11 19.11 11.20
C ASN A 24 -7.71 19.42 10.70
N GLY A 25 -6.89 18.40 10.40
CA GLY A 25 -5.55 18.57 9.86
C GLY A 25 -5.57 19.12 8.42
N LEU A 26 -6.47 18.62 7.58
CA LEU A 26 -6.60 19.08 6.19
C LEU A 26 -7.05 20.55 6.11
N LYS A 27 -7.99 20.99 6.95
CA LYS A 27 -8.46 22.39 6.97
C LYS A 27 -7.39 23.41 7.38
N GLN A 28 -6.26 22.97 7.94
CA GLN A 28 -5.12 23.85 8.22
C GLN A 28 -4.27 24.10 6.97
N ASN A 29 -4.38 23.25 5.96
CA ASN A 29 -3.52 23.25 4.78
C ASN A 29 -4.29 23.53 3.48
N PHE A 30 -5.62 23.36 3.49
CA PHE A 30 -6.50 23.57 2.34
C PHE A 30 -7.64 24.51 2.73
N ALA A 31 -7.99 25.43 1.83
CA ALA A 31 -9.10 26.37 2.04
C ALA A 31 -10.44 25.65 2.22
N ASP A 32 -10.66 24.60 1.42
CA ASP A 32 -11.84 23.75 1.47
C ASP A 32 -11.41 22.29 1.67
N ALA A 33 -11.90 21.67 2.75
CA ALA A 33 -11.70 20.25 3.01
C ALA A 33 -12.92 19.66 3.72
N LYS A 34 -13.35 18.48 3.26
CA LYS A 34 -14.43 17.69 3.85
C LYS A 34 -13.99 16.24 3.94
N VAL A 35 -14.21 15.62 5.10
CA VAL A 35 -13.98 14.19 5.29
C VAL A 35 -15.23 13.54 5.88
N SER A 36 -15.66 12.43 5.28
CA SER A 36 -16.83 11.66 5.68
C SER A 36 -16.55 10.17 5.64
N VAL A 37 -17.17 9.42 6.55
CA VAL A 37 -17.23 7.96 6.48
C VAL A 37 -18.38 7.59 5.54
N THR A 38 -18.10 6.79 4.53
CA THR A 38 -19.07 6.34 3.53
C THR A 38 -18.83 4.88 3.17
N ASP A 39 -19.79 4.27 2.49
CA ASP A 39 -19.55 3.01 1.82
C ASP A 39 -18.48 3.16 0.73
N CYS A 40 -17.68 2.11 0.55
CA CYS A 40 -16.67 2.06 -0.50
C CYS A 40 -17.38 1.99 -1.87
N PRO A 41 -17.09 2.91 -2.81
CA PRO A 41 -17.67 2.83 -4.16
C PRO A 41 -17.15 1.59 -4.88
N ASP A 42 -17.84 1.16 -5.94
CA ASP A 42 -17.36 0.05 -6.77
C ASP A 42 -16.10 0.46 -7.55
N LEU A 43 -14.93 0.04 -7.06
CA LEU A 43 -13.64 0.38 -7.64
C LEU A 43 -13.32 -0.36 -8.94
N THR A 44 -14.18 -1.28 -9.39
CA THR A 44 -14.06 -1.85 -10.74
C THR A 44 -14.46 -0.87 -11.84
N GLN A 45 -15.13 0.23 -11.49
CA GLN A 45 -15.58 1.25 -12.41
C GLN A 45 -14.52 2.35 -12.62
N GLU A 46 -14.68 3.15 -13.67
CA GLU A 46 -13.89 4.37 -13.85
C GLU A 46 -14.05 5.31 -12.65
N PRO A 47 -12.99 6.05 -12.24
CA PRO A 47 -11.67 6.12 -12.88
C PRO A 47 -10.67 5.07 -12.39
N PHE A 48 -11.07 4.17 -11.49
CA PHE A 48 -10.14 3.26 -10.80
C PHE A 48 -9.85 2.00 -11.61
N THR A 49 -10.90 1.36 -12.15
CA THR A 49 -10.80 0.13 -12.96
C THR A 49 -10.00 -0.99 -12.30
N PHE A 50 -10.07 -1.09 -10.97
CA PHE A 50 -9.38 -2.12 -10.21
C PHE A 50 -9.99 -3.51 -10.46
N PRO A 51 -9.21 -4.60 -10.30
CA PRO A 51 -9.73 -5.97 -10.43
C PRO A 51 -10.64 -6.40 -9.26
N VAL A 52 -10.89 -5.51 -8.30
CA VAL A 52 -11.73 -5.76 -7.13
C VAL A 52 -12.67 -4.58 -6.87
N LYS A 53 -13.81 -4.86 -6.23
CA LYS A 53 -14.84 -3.85 -5.95
C LYS A 53 -14.48 -2.83 -4.86
N GLY A 54 -13.52 -3.13 -3.99
CA GLY A 54 -13.23 -2.28 -2.85
C GLY A 54 -11.94 -2.65 -2.11
N LEU A 55 -11.57 -1.82 -1.14
CA LEU A 55 -10.32 -1.93 -0.35
C LEU A 55 -10.53 -2.50 1.07
N CYS A 56 -11.78 -2.77 1.44
CA CYS A 56 -12.12 -3.26 2.78
C CYS A 56 -11.69 -4.72 2.99
N GLY A 57 -11.73 -5.20 4.23
CA GLY A 57 -11.43 -6.59 4.58
C GLY A 57 -10.40 -6.71 5.70
N LYS A 58 -9.20 -7.20 5.38
CA LYS A 58 -8.10 -7.39 6.36
C LYS A 58 -6.90 -6.47 6.04
N PRO A 59 -7.06 -5.13 6.13
CA PRO A 59 -6.05 -4.17 5.71
C PRO A 59 -4.77 -4.32 6.52
N ARG A 60 -3.63 -4.12 5.85
CA ARG A 60 -2.30 -4.07 6.45
C ARG A 60 -1.36 -3.31 5.53
N ILE A 61 -0.31 -2.75 6.10
CA ILE A 61 0.79 -2.15 5.36
C ILE A 61 1.92 -3.17 5.30
N THR A 62 2.61 -3.24 4.17
CA THR A 62 3.86 -3.98 4.02
C THR A 62 4.91 -3.04 3.48
N ASP A 63 6.08 -3.05 4.10
CA ASP A 63 7.28 -2.38 3.61
C ASP A 63 8.29 -3.46 3.22
N VAL A 64 8.77 -3.42 1.97
CA VAL A 64 9.59 -4.47 1.38
C VAL A 64 10.85 -3.85 0.78
N GLY A 65 11.97 -4.11 1.43
CA GLY A 65 13.27 -3.62 0.99
C GLY A 65 13.51 -2.18 1.40
N GLY A 66 13.65 -1.28 0.43
CA GLY A 66 13.85 0.16 0.68
C GLY A 66 14.90 0.82 -0.22
N VAL A 67 14.92 2.15 -0.17
CA VAL A 67 15.85 3.03 -0.90
C VAL A 67 17.34 2.64 -0.76
N PRO A 68 17.83 2.14 0.39
CA PRO A 68 19.22 1.68 0.51
C PRO A 68 19.62 0.55 -0.44
N TYR A 69 18.67 -0.18 -1.04
CA TYR A 69 18.97 -1.17 -2.07
C TYR A 69 19.11 -0.58 -3.48
N VAL A 70 18.83 0.70 -3.65
CA VAL A 70 18.93 1.42 -4.93
C VAL A 70 20.12 2.37 -4.93
N ILE A 71 20.39 3.04 -3.79
CA ILE A 71 21.44 4.05 -3.66
C ILE A 71 22.36 3.77 -2.47
N PRO A 72 23.65 4.16 -2.53
CA PRO A 72 24.32 4.83 -3.66
C PRO A 72 24.65 3.89 -4.83
N VAL A 73 24.71 2.59 -4.57
CA VAL A 73 24.94 1.55 -5.59
C VAL A 73 23.80 0.55 -5.52
N VAL A 74 23.22 0.24 -6.67
CA VAL A 74 22.08 -0.68 -6.77
C VAL A 74 22.45 -2.10 -6.36
N HIS A 75 21.54 -2.77 -5.66
CA HIS A 75 21.60 -4.20 -5.32
C HIS A 75 20.66 -5.00 -6.25
N PRO A 76 21.12 -5.45 -7.43
CA PRO A 76 20.26 -6.04 -8.47
C PRO A 76 19.74 -7.46 -8.13
N ASP A 77 20.18 -8.04 -7.01
CA ASP A 77 19.65 -9.27 -6.44
C ASP A 77 18.38 -9.05 -5.61
N LYS A 78 18.06 -7.80 -5.24
CA LYS A 78 16.86 -7.45 -4.45
C LYS A 78 15.62 -7.37 -5.33
N ILE A 79 15.06 -8.54 -5.62
CA ILE A 79 13.84 -8.71 -6.41
C ILE A 79 12.79 -9.39 -5.56
N TYR A 80 11.58 -8.86 -5.63
CA TYR A 80 10.45 -9.31 -4.82
C TYR A 80 9.32 -9.81 -5.70
N ASN A 81 8.70 -10.90 -5.28
CA ASN A 81 7.50 -11.41 -5.90
C ASN A 81 6.31 -11.08 -4.99
N MET A 82 5.40 -10.22 -5.45
CA MET A 82 4.29 -9.76 -4.62
C MET A 82 3.29 -10.87 -4.23
N ASN A 83 3.22 -11.98 -4.99
CA ASN A 83 2.45 -13.16 -4.60
C ASN A 83 3.14 -13.97 -3.50
N ALA A 84 4.47 -13.91 -3.39
CA ALA A 84 5.19 -14.49 -2.26
C ALA A 84 5.04 -13.59 -1.03
N VAL A 85 5.16 -12.28 -1.20
CA VAL A 85 4.94 -11.28 -0.15
C VAL A 85 3.53 -11.43 0.44
N SER A 86 2.48 -11.56 -0.38
CA SER A 86 1.10 -11.71 0.10
C SER A 86 0.92 -12.93 1.03
N LYS A 87 1.64 -14.04 0.76
CA LYS A 87 1.66 -15.21 1.63
C LYS A 87 2.42 -14.95 2.92
N GLU A 88 3.57 -14.29 2.83
CA GLU A 88 4.42 -13.98 3.98
C GLU A 88 3.76 -13.00 4.95
N VAL A 89 2.97 -12.05 4.44
CA VAL A 89 2.15 -11.16 5.26
C VAL A 89 0.82 -11.79 5.67
N GLU A 90 0.62 -13.10 5.49
CA GLU A 90 -0.57 -13.86 5.91
C GLU A 90 -1.88 -13.35 5.27
N LEU A 91 -1.82 -12.98 3.99
CA LEU A 91 -2.98 -12.62 3.18
C LEU A 91 -2.82 -13.17 1.75
N PRO A 92 -2.78 -14.51 1.57
CA PRO A 92 -2.71 -15.10 0.23
C PRO A 92 -3.91 -14.65 -0.61
N GLY A 93 -3.65 -14.21 -1.84
CA GLY A 93 -4.67 -13.64 -2.72
C GLY A 93 -5.03 -12.19 -2.39
N ALA A 94 -4.19 -11.48 -1.62
CA ALA A 94 -4.35 -10.05 -1.38
C ALA A 94 -4.43 -9.27 -2.70
N PHE A 95 -5.37 -8.33 -2.74
CA PHE A 95 -5.26 -7.19 -3.64
C PHE A 95 -4.24 -6.21 -3.06
N ILE A 96 -3.21 -5.87 -3.83
CA ILE A 96 -2.10 -5.02 -3.39
C ILE A 96 -2.08 -3.75 -4.23
N LEU A 97 -2.00 -2.62 -3.55
CA LEU A 97 -1.82 -1.29 -4.12
C LEU A 97 -0.65 -0.62 -3.39
N GLY A 98 0.11 0.19 -4.11
CA GLY A 98 1.25 0.88 -3.53
C GLY A 98 2.10 1.53 -4.61
N ALA A 99 3.34 1.82 -4.24
CA ALA A 99 4.36 2.36 -5.13
C ALA A 99 5.67 1.60 -4.92
N GLY A 100 6.49 1.48 -5.95
CA GLY A 100 7.83 0.91 -5.83
C GLY A 100 8.61 0.93 -7.14
N ALA A 101 9.81 0.37 -7.12
CA ALA A 101 10.58 0.19 -8.35
C ALA A 101 10.09 -1.06 -9.12
N VAL A 102 9.90 -0.92 -10.43
CA VAL A 102 9.62 -2.06 -11.32
C VAL A 102 10.81 -3.01 -11.35
N SER A 103 10.55 -4.31 -11.48
CA SER A 103 11.58 -5.30 -11.80
C SER A 103 12.22 -4.99 -13.16
N SER A 104 13.39 -4.34 -13.14
CA SER A 104 14.14 -4.01 -14.36
C SER A 104 14.60 -5.24 -15.13
N LYS A 105 14.75 -6.40 -14.47
CA LYS A 105 15.01 -7.68 -15.15
C LYS A 105 13.85 -8.13 -16.04
N THR A 106 12.62 -7.77 -15.69
CA THR A 106 11.42 -8.10 -16.45
C THR A 106 11.10 -7.02 -17.49
N ALA A 107 11.22 -5.75 -17.09
CA ALA A 107 10.91 -4.61 -17.96
C ALA A 107 12.04 -4.25 -18.96
N GLY A 108 13.27 -4.68 -18.71
CA GLY A 108 14.46 -4.33 -19.51
C GLY A 108 15.01 -2.92 -19.25
N MET A 109 14.38 -2.16 -18.35
CA MET A 109 14.77 -0.80 -17.98
C MET A 109 14.31 -0.48 -16.55
N ASN A 110 14.84 0.60 -15.98
CA ASN A 110 14.34 1.13 -14.71
C ASN A 110 13.02 1.86 -14.94
N ALA A 111 12.05 1.66 -14.05
CA ALA A 111 10.75 2.33 -14.09
C ALA A 111 10.12 2.36 -12.69
N GLU A 112 9.19 3.28 -12.49
CA GLU A 112 8.31 3.34 -11.31
C GLU A 112 7.11 2.40 -11.52
N SER A 113 6.65 1.78 -10.44
CA SER A 113 5.54 0.83 -10.36
C SER A 113 4.43 1.33 -9.45
#